data_AF-R9JLY6-F1
#
_entry.id   AF-R9JLY6-F1
#
_cell.length_a   1.000
_cell.length_b   1.000
_cell.length_c   1.000
_cell.angle_alpha   90.00
_cell.angle_beta   90.00
_cell.angle_gamma   90.00
#
_symmetry.space_group_name_H-M   'P 1'
#
loop_
_entity.id
_entity.type
_entity.pdbx_description
1 polymer ?
#
loop_
_entity_poly.entity_id
_entity_poly.type
_entity_poly.pdbx_seq_one_letter_code
_entity_poly.pdbx_strand_id
1 'polypeptide(L)'
;MSMKIPTQMEKCKGAMLATAIGDALGWPNEPRSKNRAKKSKVMDDFVGWIRSSNNPWWHDEKILPGEYSDDTQLTLAVARSIIAGDWETFFAEKELPFWLNYERGGGGALLKAAKSCKKGILLWQSRYIRDYYNAGGNGAVMRILPHVIASAKAPNTAKLVY
;
A
#
# COMPACT_ATOMS: atom_id res chain seq x y z
N MET A 1 -17.68 -23.02 -24.10
CA MET A 1 -16.71 -23.37 -23.04
C MET A 1 -17.44 -23.37 -21.70
N SER A 2 -17.42 -24.47 -20.93
CA SER A 2 -17.99 -24.47 -19.58
C SER A 2 -17.12 -23.61 -18.67
N MET A 3 -17.66 -22.52 -18.12
CA MET A 3 -16.96 -21.71 -17.11
C MET A 3 -16.74 -22.55 -15.87
N LYS A 4 -15.48 -22.90 -15.59
CA LYS A 4 -15.10 -23.52 -14.32
C LYS A 4 -15.08 -22.43 -13.25
N ILE A 5 -15.73 -22.71 -12.11
CA ILE A 5 -15.66 -21.82 -10.94
C ILE A 5 -14.20 -21.77 -10.48
N PRO A 6 -13.60 -20.58 -10.34
CA PRO A 6 -12.21 -20.47 -9.87
C PRO A 6 -12.04 -21.04 -8.47
N THR A 7 -10.95 -21.76 -8.27
CA THR A 7 -10.50 -22.26 -6.97
C THR A 7 -10.21 -21.10 -6.02
N GLN A 8 -10.18 -21.36 -4.71
CA GLN A 8 -9.81 -20.34 -3.71
C GLN A 8 -8.42 -19.77 -3.99
N MET A 9 -7.46 -20.61 -4.39
CA MET A 9 -6.11 -20.18 -4.75
C MET A 9 -6.10 -19.22 -5.94
N GLU A 10 -6.86 -19.53 -7.00
CA GLU A 10 -6.99 -18.64 -8.17
C GLU A 10 -7.64 -17.31 -7.79
N LYS A 11 -8.63 -17.31 -6.88
CA LYS A 11 -9.23 -16.07 -6.35
C LYS A 11 -8.21 -15.24 -5.57
N CYS A 12 -7.41 -15.86 -4.70
CA CYS A 12 -6.38 -15.16 -3.94
C CYS A 12 -5.29 -14.56 -4.86
N LYS A 13 -4.84 -15.32 -5.86
CA LYS A 13 -3.88 -14.84 -6.87
C LYS A 13 -4.47 -13.69 -7.69
N GLY A 14 -5.71 -13.86 -8.16
CA GLY A 14 -6.44 -12.84 -8.90
C GLY A 14 -6.64 -11.56 -8.08
N ALA A 15 -6.95 -11.67 -6.79
CA ALA A 15 -7.09 -10.52 -5.91
C ALA A 15 -5.78 -9.76 -5.74
N MET A 16 -4.67 -10.45 -5.45
CA MET A 16 -3.34 -9.81 -5.33
C MET A 16 -2.94 -9.10 -6.63
N LEU A 17 -3.18 -9.74 -7.77
CA LEU A 17 -2.87 -9.16 -9.08
C LEU A 17 -3.78 -7.97 -9.39
N ALA A 18 -5.08 -8.07 -9.14
CA ALA A 18 -6.05 -7.01 -9.39
C ALA A 18 -5.78 -5.78 -8.52
N THR A 19 -5.34 -5.95 -7.27
CA THR A 19 -4.89 -4.84 -6.42
C THR A 19 -3.73 -4.09 -7.06
N ALA A 20 -2.70 -4.80 -7.53
CA ALA A 20 -1.55 -4.17 -8.18
C ALA A 20 -1.91 -3.50 -9.52
N ILE A 21 -2.80 -4.12 -10.31
CA ILE A 21 -3.30 -3.55 -11.56
C ILE A 21 -4.10 -2.27 -11.28
N GLY A 22 -5.00 -2.31 -10.30
CA GLY A 22 -5.84 -1.17 -9.93
C GLY A 22 -5.01 0.02 -9.46
N ASP A 23 -3.98 -0.24 -8.64
CA ASP A 23 -3.00 0.76 -8.22
C ASP A 23 -2.24 1.35 -9.43
N ALA A 24 -1.63 0.52 -10.27
CA ALA A 24 -0.84 0.98 -11.41
C ALA A 24 -1.66 1.76 -12.47
N LEU A 25 -2.96 1.45 -12.65
CA LEU A 25 -3.87 2.19 -13.52
C LEU A 25 -4.44 3.45 -12.86
N GLY A 26 -4.72 3.40 -11.56
CA GLY A 26 -5.30 4.50 -10.81
C GLY A 26 -4.30 5.61 -10.50
N TRP A 27 -3.06 5.24 -10.14
CA TRP A 27 -2.05 6.16 -9.64
C TRP A 27 -1.72 7.33 -10.59
N PRO A 28 -1.55 7.16 -11.91
CA PRO A 28 -1.31 8.26 -12.83
C PRO A 28 -2.47 9.26 -12.94
N ASN A 29 -3.69 8.82 -12.60
CA ASN A 29 -4.94 9.57 -12.70
C ASN A 29 -5.30 10.30 -11.39
N GLU A 30 -4.55 10.09 -10.30
CA GLU A 30 -4.84 10.75 -9.04
C GLU A 30 -4.50 12.25 -9.06
N PRO A 31 -5.34 13.12 -8.47
CA PRO A 31 -5.07 14.55 -8.38
C PRO A 31 -3.77 14.89 -7.64
N ARG A 32 -3.31 14.01 -6.73
CA ARG A 32 -2.12 14.19 -5.88
C ARG A 32 -0.93 13.31 -6.30
N SER A 33 -0.99 12.69 -7.48
CA SER A 33 0.09 11.86 -8.05
C SER A 33 1.39 12.61 -8.31
N LYS A 34 1.35 13.96 -8.35
CA LYS A 34 2.45 14.83 -8.79
C LYS A 34 2.88 14.58 -10.23
N ASN A 35 1.93 14.14 -11.05
CA ASN A 35 2.14 14.01 -12.48
C ASN A 35 2.39 15.39 -13.11
N ARG A 36 3.56 15.57 -13.75
CA ARG A 36 3.89 16.85 -14.42
C ARG A 36 2.99 17.11 -15.62
N ALA A 37 2.57 16.05 -16.30
CA ALA A 37 1.56 16.17 -17.35
C ALA A 37 0.19 16.23 -16.66
N LYS A 38 -0.35 17.45 -16.46
CA LYS A 38 -1.77 17.62 -16.11
C LYS A 38 -2.62 17.08 -17.27
N LYS A 39 -2.97 15.80 -17.25
CA LYS A 39 -3.84 15.21 -18.26
C LYS A 39 -5.29 15.58 -17.95
N SER A 40 -5.98 16.08 -18.97
CA SER A 40 -7.41 16.44 -18.92
C SER A 40 -8.34 15.23 -19.05
N LYS A 41 -7.80 14.04 -19.35
CA LYS A 41 -8.57 12.82 -19.61
C LYS A 41 -7.99 11.64 -18.85
N VAL A 42 -8.86 10.87 -18.19
CA VAL A 42 -8.55 9.59 -17.56
C VAL A 42 -8.03 8.63 -18.62
N MET A 43 -6.92 7.95 -18.34
CA MET A 43 -6.34 6.94 -19.22
C MET A 43 -6.67 5.56 -18.65
N ASP A 44 -7.21 4.67 -19.49
CA ASP A 44 -7.55 3.29 -19.13
C ASP A 44 -6.41 2.30 -19.42
N ASP A 45 -5.29 2.79 -19.97
CA ASP A 45 -4.10 2.01 -20.33
C ASP A 45 -2.96 2.21 -19.32
N PHE A 46 -2.05 1.25 -19.25
CA PHE A 46 -0.78 1.43 -18.55
C PHE A 46 0.08 2.46 -19.28
N VAL A 47 0.26 3.62 -18.67
CA VAL A 47 1.00 4.74 -19.25
C VAL A 47 2.26 5.03 -18.47
N GLY A 48 3.34 5.31 -19.20
CA GLY A 48 4.53 5.89 -18.61
C GLY A 48 4.29 7.38 -18.34
N TRP A 49 4.81 7.87 -17.22
CA TRP A 49 4.66 9.27 -16.82
C TRP A 49 5.84 9.75 -15.98
N ILE A 50 5.91 11.07 -15.79
CA ILE A 50 6.97 11.70 -15.02
C ILE A 50 6.36 12.27 -13.74
N ARG A 51 6.84 11.76 -12.62
CA ARG A 51 6.47 12.20 -11.28
C ARG A 51 7.49 13.18 -10.77
N SER A 52 7.06 14.36 -10.34
CA SER A 52 7.97 15.28 -9.67
C SER A 52 8.27 14.83 -8.25
N SER A 53 9.55 14.81 -7.89
CA SER A 53 9.95 14.60 -6.51
C SER A 53 9.83 15.90 -5.71
N ASN A 54 9.50 15.81 -4.42
CA ASN A 54 9.61 16.97 -3.53
C ASN A 54 11.01 17.07 -2.92
N ASN A 55 11.78 15.98 -2.93
CA ASN A 55 13.08 15.93 -2.27
C ASN A 55 13.96 14.83 -2.89
N PRO A 56 14.98 15.17 -3.68
CA PRO A 56 15.30 16.51 -4.17
C PRO A 56 14.27 17.02 -5.19
N TRP A 57 13.89 18.30 -5.11
CA TRP A 57 12.89 18.90 -6.02
C TRP A 57 13.31 18.95 -7.49
N TRP A 58 14.61 18.85 -7.76
CA TRP A 58 15.21 18.86 -9.09
C TRP A 58 15.26 17.47 -9.74
N HIS A 59 14.89 16.42 -9.01
CA HIS A 59 14.84 15.06 -9.55
C HIS A 59 13.41 14.70 -9.96
N ASP A 60 13.29 14.26 -11.20
CA ASP A 60 12.04 13.71 -11.73
C ASP A 60 12.16 12.19 -11.82
N GLU A 61 11.20 11.49 -11.23
CA GLU A 61 11.12 10.05 -11.29
C GLU A 61 10.33 9.65 -12.55
N LYS A 62 10.97 8.87 -13.43
CA LYS A 62 10.28 8.26 -14.57
C LYS A 62 9.58 6.99 -14.11
N ILE A 63 8.25 7.01 -14.16
CA ILE A 63 7.41 5.86 -13.84
C ILE A 63 7.10 5.14 -15.15
N LEU A 64 7.46 3.87 -15.23
CA LEU A 64 7.20 3.03 -16.41
C LEU A 64 5.75 2.50 -16.42
N PRO A 65 5.20 2.15 -17.59
CA PRO A 65 3.90 1.51 -17.68
C PRO A 65 3.79 0.29 -16.76
N GLY A 66 2.77 0.26 -15.90
CA GLY A 66 2.51 -0.85 -14.98
C GLY A 66 3.27 -0.78 -13.65
N GLU A 67 4.09 0.26 -13.43
CA GLU A 67 4.63 0.52 -12.10
C GLU A 67 3.55 1.00 -11.13
N TYR A 68 3.70 0.59 -9.87
CA TYR A 68 2.72 0.76 -8.81
C TYR A 68 3.20 1.74 -7.72
N SER A 69 2.26 2.15 -6.86
CA SER A 69 2.45 3.14 -5.79
C SER A 69 2.66 2.49 -4.41
N ASP A 70 2.52 3.28 -3.35
CA ASP A 70 2.62 2.82 -1.97
C ASP A 70 1.56 1.77 -1.59
N ASP A 71 0.40 1.76 -2.25
CA ASP A 71 -0.65 0.76 -2.02
C ASP A 71 -0.13 -0.66 -2.24
N THR A 72 0.46 -0.91 -3.41
CA THR A 72 1.05 -2.22 -3.73
C THR A 72 2.34 -2.46 -2.95
N GLN A 73 3.20 -1.44 -2.79
CA GLN A 73 4.43 -1.58 -2.01
C GLN A 73 4.15 -2.07 -0.58
N LEU A 74 3.17 -1.46 0.09
CA LEU A 74 2.80 -1.79 1.46
C LEU A 74 2.00 -3.07 1.57
N THR A 75 1.18 -3.39 0.56
CA THR A 75 0.54 -4.71 0.46
C THR A 75 1.59 -5.82 0.42
N LEU A 76 2.65 -5.66 -0.40
CA LEU A 76 3.74 -6.62 -0.47
C LEU A 76 4.56 -6.68 0.82
N ALA A 77 4.81 -5.53 1.45
CA ALA A 77 5.48 -5.45 2.75
C ALA A 77 4.72 -6.25 3.83
N VAL A 78 3.40 -6.05 3.94
CA VAL A 78 2.56 -6.81 4.87
C VAL A 78 2.59 -8.31 4.54
N ALA A 79 2.50 -8.68 3.26
CA ALA A 79 2.57 -10.07 2.84
C ALA A 79 3.89 -10.75 3.26
N ARG A 80 5.03 -10.06 3.07
CA ARG A 80 6.35 -10.56 3.54
C ARG A 80 6.40 -10.70 5.05
N SER A 81 5.88 -9.74 5.80
CA SER A 81 5.80 -9.81 7.27
C SER A 81 4.96 -11.00 7.75
N ILE A 82 3.82 -11.27 7.11
CA ILE A 82 2.99 -12.44 7.45
C ILE A 82 3.73 -13.74 7.16
N ILE A 83 4.41 -13.83 6.01
CA ILE A 83 5.21 -15.02 5.66
C ILE A 83 6.34 -15.24 6.67
N ALA A 84 6.91 -14.17 7.24
CA ALA A 84 7.94 -14.26 8.28
C ALA A 84 7.41 -14.78 9.64
N GLY A 85 6.10 -14.80 9.86
CA GLY A 85 5.45 -15.41 11.04
C GLY A 85 5.06 -14.42 12.14
N ASP A 86 5.90 -13.43 12.45
CA ASP A 86 5.57 -12.33 13.38
C ASP A 86 5.33 -11.03 12.60
N TRP A 87 4.13 -10.91 12.06
CA TRP A 87 3.84 -9.87 11.09
C TRP A 87 3.93 -8.46 11.70
N GLU A 88 3.51 -8.28 12.96
CA GLU A 88 3.46 -6.97 13.62
C GLU A 88 4.87 -6.42 13.80
N THR A 89 5.73 -7.22 14.44
CA THR A 89 7.12 -6.85 14.72
C THR A 89 7.89 -6.70 13.40
N PHE A 90 7.77 -7.67 12.49
CA PHE A 90 8.51 -7.61 11.22
C PHE A 90 8.07 -6.42 10.36
N PHE A 91 6.77 -6.13 10.33
CA PHE A 91 6.26 -4.96 9.62
C PHE A 91 6.74 -3.66 10.26
N ALA A 92 6.57 -3.51 11.57
CA ALA A 92 6.90 -2.29 12.29
C ALA A 92 8.41 -2.01 12.32
N GLU A 93 9.25 -3.03 12.49
CA GLU A 93 10.69 -2.83 12.72
C GLU A 93 11.54 -2.98 11.46
N LYS A 94 11.07 -3.73 10.46
CA LYS A 94 11.85 -4.02 9.24
C LYS A 94 11.22 -3.39 8.00
N GLU A 95 10.04 -3.86 7.62
CA GLU A 95 9.44 -3.50 6.33
C GLU A 95 9.03 -2.03 6.24
N LEU A 96 8.31 -1.51 7.23
CA LEU A 96 7.82 -0.13 7.21
C LEU A 96 8.96 0.91 7.33
N PRO A 97 9.99 0.72 8.17
CA PRO A 97 11.17 1.58 8.16
C PRO A 97 11.98 1.49 6.85
N PHE A 98 12.07 0.29 6.25
CA PHE A 98 12.78 0.08 4.98
C PHE A 98 12.05 0.71 3.79
N TRP A 99 10.71 0.73 3.82
CA TRP A 99 9.86 1.38 2.82
C TRP A 99 10.19 2.85 2.59
N LEU A 100 10.67 3.57 3.61
CA LEU A 100 11.13 4.97 3.51
C LEU A 100 12.35 5.20 2.59
N ASN A 101 12.93 4.14 2.02
CA ASN A 101 14.03 4.27 1.07
C ASN A 101 13.55 4.19 -0.40
N TYR A 102 12.30 3.80 -0.63
CA TYR A 102 11.74 3.56 -1.97
C TYR A 102 10.26 3.98 -2.08
N GLU A 103 9.79 4.83 -1.16
CA GLU A 103 8.38 5.17 -1.02
C GLU A 103 7.82 5.96 -2.21
N ARG A 104 6.62 5.58 -2.66
CA ARG A 104 5.94 6.19 -3.79
C ARG A 104 4.50 6.57 -3.46
N GLY A 105 4.27 7.77 -2.94
CA GLY A 105 2.90 8.30 -2.74
C GLY A 105 2.42 8.31 -1.29
N GLY A 106 3.20 7.73 -0.37
CA GLY A 106 2.94 7.63 1.06
C GLY A 106 2.17 8.80 1.69
N GLY A 107 0.98 8.52 2.20
CA GLY A 107 0.17 9.49 2.94
C GLY A 107 0.92 10.06 4.16
N GLY A 108 0.64 11.32 4.52
CA GLY A 108 1.37 12.02 5.58
C GLY A 108 1.36 11.32 6.95
N ALA A 109 0.23 10.72 7.34
CA ALA A 109 0.12 9.94 8.57
C ALA A 109 1.00 8.67 8.54
N LEU A 110 1.02 7.98 7.40
CA LEU A 110 1.79 6.77 7.18
C LEU A 110 3.30 7.05 7.11
N LEU A 111 3.71 8.16 6.49
CA LEU A 111 5.10 8.61 6.53
C LEU A 111 5.56 8.97 7.95
N LYS A 112 4.70 9.60 8.75
CA LYS A 112 4.98 9.86 10.18
C LYS A 112 5.12 8.54 10.93
N ALA A 113 4.25 7.57 10.64
CA ALA A 113 4.30 6.24 11.22
C ALA A 113 5.63 5.54 10.93
N ALA A 114 5.99 5.43 9.66
CA ALA A 114 7.24 4.81 9.24
C ALA A 114 8.47 5.49 9.85
N LYS A 115 8.48 6.83 9.92
CA LYS A 115 9.57 7.59 10.56
C LYS A 115 9.65 7.38 12.06
N SER A 116 8.52 7.18 12.74
CA SER A 116 8.49 6.87 14.18
C SER A 116 9.01 5.46 14.43
N CYS A 117 8.53 4.48 13.65
CA CYS A 117 9.00 3.10 13.66
C CYS A 117 10.51 2.99 13.39
N LYS A 118 11.04 3.76 12.42
CA LYS A 118 12.49 3.83 12.15
C LYS A 118 13.31 4.31 13.36
N LYS A 119 12.70 5.05 14.29
CA LYS A 119 13.32 5.52 15.54
C LYS A 119 13.07 4.58 16.72
N GLY A 120 12.32 3.49 16.54
CA GLY A 120 11.88 2.60 17.62
C GLY A 120 10.85 3.24 18.57
N ILE A 121 10.13 4.28 18.11
CA ILE A 121 9.14 4.99 18.94
C ILE A 121 7.74 4.68 18.45
N LEU A 122 6.86 4.26 19.35
CA LEU A 122 5.44 4.05 19.07
C LEU A 122 4.74 5.39 18.78
N LEU A 123 3.88 5.43 17.76
CA LEU A 123 3.21 6.66 17.33
C LEU A 123 2.38 7.33 18.41
N TRP A 124 1.64 6.53 19.18
CA TRP A 124 0.80 7.02 20.28
C TRP A 124 1.62 7.48 21.51
N GLN A 125 2.92 7.18 21.54
CA GLN A 125 3.86 7.72 22.53
C GLN A 125 4.69 8.89 21.97
N SER A 126 4.54 9.19 20.67
CA SER A 126 5.25 10.28 20.01
C SER A 126 4.50 11.61 20.15
N ARG A 127 5.17 12.70 19.79
CA ARG A 127 4.55 14.03 19.65
C ARG A 127 3.42 14.09 18.60
N TYR A 128 3.25 13.06 17.78
CA TYR A 128 2.21 12.96 16.75
C TYR A 128 0.94 12.26 17.23
N ILE A 129 0.76 12.05 18.54
CA ILE A 129 -0.42 11.36 19.10
C ILE A 129 -1.75 11.87 18.55
N ARG A 130 -1.95 13.20 18.48
CA ARG A 130 -3.19 13.78 17.96
C ARG A 130 -3.38 13.48 16.48
N ASP A 131 -2.32 13.56 15.68
CA ASP A 131 -2.36 13.24 14.24
C ASP A 131 -2.63 11.76 14.01
N TYR A 132 -2.11 10.89 14.88
CA TYR A 132 -2.35 9.46 14.84
C TYR A 132 -3.83 9.14 15.11
N TYR A 133 -4.41 9.67 16.19
CA TYR A 133 -5.82 9.45 16.52
C TYR A 133 -6.78 10.08 15.50
N ASN A 134 -6.42 11.22 14.92
CA ASN A 134 -7.23 11.91 13.92
C ASN A 134 -6.92 11.45 12.48
N ALA A 135 -6.08 10.43 12.30
CA ALA A 135 -5.80 9.89 10.99
C ALA A 135 -7.03 9.15 10.45
N GLY A 136 -7.69 9.72 9.44
CA GLY A 136 -8.84 9.11 8.74
C GLY A 136 -8.53 8.66 7.31
N GLY A 137 -7.27 8.31 7.03
CA GLY A 137 -6.84 7.91 5.68
C GLY A 137 -7.11 6.44 5.35
N ASN A 138 -7.03 6.09 4.07
CA ASN A 138 -7.17 4.71 3.55
C ASN A 138 -5.92 3.82 3.77
N GLY A 139 -4.85 4.37 4.36
CA GLY A 139 -3.52 3.75 4.52
C GLY A 139 -3.50 2.32 5.09
N ALA A 140 -4.47 1.99 5.95
CA ALA A 140 -4.62 0.65 6.52
C ALA A 140 -5.46 -0.27 5.62
N VAL A 141 -6.53 0.27 5.01
CA VAL A 141 -7.47 -0.49 4.18
C VAL A 141 -6.82 -0.95 2.88
N MET A 142 -6.02 -0.10 2.24
CA MET A 142 -5.40 -0.39 0.95
C MET A 142 -4.44 -1.61 0.97
N ARG A 143 -3.99 -2.03 2.16
CA ARG A 143 -3.02 -3.11 2.37
C ARG A 143 -3.54 -4.28 3.19
N ILE A 144 -4.86 -4.39 3.40
CA ILE A 144 -5.46 -5.43 4.25
C ILE A 144 -5.48 -6.82 3.60
N LEU A 145 -5.42 -6.88 2.26
CA LEU A 145 -5.62 -8.11 1.49
C LEU A 145 -4.76 -9.30 1.94
N PRO A 146 -3.46 -9.16 2.26
CA PRO A 146 -2.65 -10.28 2.71
C PRO A 146 -3.15 -10.91 4.00
N HIS A 147 -3.72 -10.11 4.93
CA HIS A 147 -4.32 -10.64 6.16
C HIS A 147 -5.55 -11.50 5.86
N VAL A 148 -6.37 -11.06 4.90
CA VAL A 148 -7.57 -11.80 4.46
C VAL A 148 -7.16 -13.13 3.83
N ILE A 149 -6.14 -13.11 2.96
CA ILE A 149 -5.63 -14.33 2.31
C ILE A 149 -5.01 -15.29 3.34
N ALA A 150 -4.21 -14.78 4.27
CA ALA A 150 -3.60 -15.59 5.33
C ALA A 150 -4.66 -16.23 6.24
N SER A 151 -5.73 -15.49 6.51
CA SER A 151 -6.86 -15.95 7.34
C SER A 151 -7.88 -16.78 6.55
N ALA A 152 -7.72 -16.97 5.23
CA ALA A 152 -8.75 -17.57 4.38
C ALA A 152 -9.07 -19.05 4.70
N LYS A 153 -8.19 -19.72 5.46
CA LYS A 153 -8.40 -21.08 5.97
C LYS A 153 -8.75 -21.13 7.46
N ALA A 154 -8.65 -20.00 8.17
CA ALA A 154 -9.00 -19.91 9.58
C ALA A 154 -10.52 -19.65 9.67
N PRO A 155 -11.31 -20.56 10.26
CA PRO A 155 -12.72 -20.31 10.50
C PRO A 155 -12.84 -19.24 11.60
N ASN A 156 -13.05 -17.98 11.21
CA ASN A 156 -13.32 -16.93 12.19
C ASN A 156 -14.84 -16.92 12.49
N THR A 157 -15.29 -17.91 13.25
CA THR A 157 -16.68 -18.00 13.77
C THR A 157 -16.81 -17.44 15.18
N ALA A 158 -15.80 -16.70 15.68
CA ALA A 158 -16.03 -15.83 16.82
C ALA A 158 -17.03 -14.76 16.35
N LYS A 159 -18.30 -14.94 16.74
CA LYS A 159 -19.38 -13.99 16.51
C LYS A 159 -18.83 -12.57 16.67
N LEU A 160 -19.03 -11.74 15.66
CA LEU A 160 -19.01 -10.29 15.82
C LEU A 160 -20.15 -9.95 16.80
N VAL A 161 -19.90 -10.17 18.09
CA VAL A 161 -20.78 -9.72 19.17
C VAL A 161 -20.46 -8.25 19.33
N TYR A 162 -21.29 -7.43 18.71
CA TYR A 162 -21.44 -6.02 19.07
C TYR A 162 -22.12 -5.92 20.44
#